data_AF-M1REK0-F1
#
_entry.id   AF-M1REK0-F1
#
_cell.length_a   1.000
_cell.length_b   1.000
_cell.length_c   1.000
_cell.angle_alpha   90.00
_cell.angle_beta   90.00
_cell.angle_gamma   90.00
#
_symmetry.space_group_name_H-M   'P 1'
#
loop_
_entity.id
_entity.type
_entity.pdbx_description
1 polymer ?
#
loop_
_entity_poly.entity_id
_entity_poly.type
_entity_poly.pdbx_seq_one_letter_code
_entity_poly.pdbx_strand_id
1 'polypeptide(L)'
;MIRNLLTNIYVTSRLLVSLGAVAAAFSIPSFHIRAIIITLTFLYFSLAILSYYKLKLGHCINKYLDVFYFAGFFTFSSIYTYPLSLISIGLFSPRQSNVSFLITAESLAFDIYKVHQNIPYMLFLASLQLGMLVASMCPDIISAFKKEHHKILNLRTAYKDMLKHLDAWEKDQLKHQESKFILEKALESKNMDEFLEALKKRFDLVDISIKRIESILPYETKKDYKNGVLQVNLPKDGYSIVLNVEFSNPIDLYNENLISNLEYIAGIFSFSYMERVSHETLLWANHEVA
;
A
#
# COMPACT_ATOMS: atom_id res chain seq x y z
N MET A 1 -7.59 -10.88 0.04
CA MET A 1 -8.81 -11.68 0.25
C MET A 1 -9.87 -11.40 -0.82
N ILE A 2 -10.40 -10.17 -0.93
CA ILE A 2 -11.46 -9.81 -1.92
C ILE A 2 -11.06 -10.09 -3.37
N ARG A 3 -9.81 -9.79 -3.78
CA ARG A 3 -9.32 -10.08 -5.14
C ARG A 3 -9.38 -11.58 -5.48
N ASN A 4 -8.99 -12.45 -4.54
CA ASN A 4 -9.00 -13.90 -4.75
C ASN A 4 -10.43 -14.44 -4.83
N LEU A 5 -11.36 -13.85 -4.06
CA LEU A 5 -12.77 -14.19 -4.06
C LEU A 5 -13.41 -13.79 -5.41
N LEU A 6 -13.10 -12.60 -5.92
CA LEU A 6 -13.53 -12.15 -7.25
C LEU A 6 -12.97 -13.01 -8.39
N THR A 7 -11.69 -13.39 -8.34
CA THR A 7 -11.11 -14.29 -9.35
C THR A 7 -11.71 -15.70 -9.28
N ASN A 8 -12.00 -16.21 -8.09
CA ASN A 8 -12.62 -17.53 -7.94
C ASN A 8 -14.05 -17.54 -8.52
N ILE A 9 -14.87 -16.53 -8.21
CA ILE A 9 -16.21 -16.39 -8.80
C ILE A 9 -16.13 -16.25 -10.33
N TYR A 10 -15.08 -15.61 -10.86
CA TYR A 10 -14.89 -15.44 -12.30
C TYR A 10 -14.50 -16.75 -13.01
N VAL A 11 -13.64 -17.55 -12.39
CA VAL A 11 -13.28 -18.86 -12.94
C VAL A 11 -14.46 -19.83 -12.86
N THR A 12 -15.23 -19.81 -11.75
CA THR A 12 -16.41 -20.66 -11.61
C THR A 12 -17.53 -20.28 -12.59
N SER A 13 -17.75 -19.00 -12.88
CA SER A 13 -18.72 -18.59 -13.89
C SER A 13 -18.33 -19.07 -15.30
N ARG A 14 -17.05 -18.99 -15.66
CA ARG A 14 -16.55 -19.50 -16.95
C ARG A 14 -16.61 -21.02 -17.05
N LEU A 15 -16.36 -21.72 -15.94
CA LEU A 15 -16.53 -23.17 -15.86
C LEU A 15 -17.98 -23.57 -16.13
N LEU A 16 -18.95 -22.89 -15.50
CA LEU A 16 -20.38 -23.12 -15.73
C LEU A 16 -20.79 -22.88 -17.19
N VAL A 17 -20.32 -21.78 -17.79
CA VAL A 17 -20.56 -21.48 -19.22
C VAL A 17 -19.95 -22.56 -20.12
N SER A 18 -18.73 -23.01 -19.83
CA SER A 18 -18.05 -24.05 -20.63
C SER A 18 -18.76 -25.41 -20.53
N LEU A 19 -19.23 -25.81 -19.33
CA LEU A 19 -20.02 -27.03 -19.13
C LEU A 19 -21.36 -26.95 -19.86
N GLY A 20 -22.03 -25.79 -19.78
CA GLY A 20 -23.27 -25.54 -20.50
C GLY A 20 -23.09 -25.63 -22.01
N ALA A 21 -22.01 -25.06 -22.56
CA ALA A 21 -21.69 -25.12 -23.99
C ALA A 21 -21.34 -26.54 -24.47
N VAL A 22 -20.63 -27.34 -23.65
CA VAL A 22 -20.36 -28.76 -23.96
C VAL A 22 -21.66 -29.57 -23.94
N ALA A 23 -22.53 -29.37 -22.95
CA ALA A 23 -23.85 -30.02 -22.90
C ALA A 23 -24.70 -29.67 -24.13
N ALA A 24 -24.72 -28.39 -24.51
CA ALA A 24 -25.37 -27.89 -25.72
C ALA A 24 -24.84 -28.51 -27.02
N ALA A 25 -23.52 -28.77 -27.10
CA ALA A 25 -22.91 -29.37 -28.28
C ALA A 25 -23.39 -30.81 -28.54
N PHE A 26 -23.80 -31.55 -27.51
CA PHE A 26 -24.35 -32.91 -27.66
C PHE A 26 -25.73 -32.93 -28.33
N SER A 27 -26.48 -31.84 -28.23
CA SER A 27 -27.79 -31.70 -28.90
C SER A 27 -27.68 -31.42 -30.39
N ILE A 28 -26.49 -31.10 -30.90
CA ILE A 28 -26.26 -30.80 -32.32
C ILE A 28 -26.00 -32.10 -33.09
N PRO A 29 -26.76 -32.40 -34.16
CA PRO A 29 -26.66 -33.68 -34.87
C PRO A 29 -25.38 -33.83 -35.73
N SER A 30 -24.78 -32.74 -36.19
CA SER A 30 -23.58 -32.79 -37.04
C SER A 30 -22.29 -32.97 -36.22
N PHE A 31 -21.53 -34.02 -36.53
CA PHE A 31 -20.27 -34.35 -35.86
C PHE A 31 -19.21 -33.25 -35.97
N HIS A 32 -19.03 -32.65 -37.15
CA HIS A 32 -18.01 -31.62 -37.38
C HIS A 32 -18.24 -30.36 -36.55
N ILE A 33 -19.49 -29.89 -36.47
CA ILE A 33 -19.85 -28.68 -35.70
C ILE A 33 -19.68 -28.96 -34.19
N ARG A 34 -20.04 -30.16 -33.73
CA ARG A 34 -19.82 -30.58 -32.34
C ARG A 34 -18.34 -30.56 -31.97
N ALA A 35 -17.47 -31.11 -32.83
CA ALA A 35 -16.03 -31.11 -32.59
C ALA A 35 -15.46 -29.68 -32.53
N ILE A 36 -15.89 -28.79 -33.44
CA ILE A 36 -15.47 -27.38 -33.44
C ILE A 36 -15.87 -26.69 -32.13
N ILE A 37 -17.12 -26.83 -31.68
CA ILE A 37 -17.59 -26.21 -30.44
C ILE A 37 -16.82 -26.72 -29.23
N ILE A 38 -16.58 -28.04 -29.12
CA ILE A 38 -15.83 -28.64 -28.01
C ILE A 38 -14.37 -28.18 -28.00
N THR A 39 -13.73 -28.09 -29.17
CA THR A 39 -12.35 -27.58 -29.26
C THR A 39 -12.26 -26.10 -28.88
N LEU A 40 -13.24 -25.29 -29.31
CA LEU A 40 -13.34 -23.87 -28.96
C LEU A 40 -13.57 -23.67 -27.46
N THR A 41 -14.45 -24.46 -26.84
CA THR A 41 -14.74 -24.40 -25.40
C THR A 41 -13.55 -24.84 -24.56
N PHE A 42 -12.82 -25.87 -25.00
CA PHE A 42 -11.61 -26.34 -24.35
C PHE A 42 -10.50 -25.28 -24.39
N LEU A 43 -10.28 -24.66 -25.56
CA LEU A 43 -9.30 -23.59 -25.73
C LEU A 43 -9.66 -22.36 -24.88
N TYR A 44 -10.94 -21.99 -24.85
CA TYR A 44 -11.47 -20.93 -24.00
C TYR A 44 -11.19 -21.17 -22.50
N PHE A 45 -11.48 -22.37 -22.02
CA PHE A 45 -11.29 -22.72 -20.61
C PHE A 45 -9.80 -22.84 -20.23
N SER A 46 -8.98 -23.41 -21.12
CA SER A 46 -7.53 -23.51 -20.93
C SER A 46 -6.88 -22.13 -20.78
N LEU A 47 -7.24 -21.17 -21.64
CA LEU A 47 -6.78 -19.78 -21.55
C LEU A 47 -7.30 -19.07 -20.29
N ALA A 48 -8.51 -19.38 -19.85
CA ALA A 48 -9.06 -18.84 -18.60
C ALA A 48 -8.26 -19.29 -17.37
N ILE A 49 -7.89 -20.58 -17.30
CA ILE A 49 -7.03 -21.14 -16.25
C ILE A 49 -5.64 -20.51 -16.32
N LEU A 50 -5.08 -20.35 -17.52
CA LEU A 50 -3.75 -19.78 -17.70
C LEU A 50 -3.68 -18.31 -17.22
N SER A 51 -4.77 -17.55 -17.39
CA SER A 51 -4.92 -16.21 -16.82
C SER A 51 -5.02 -16.21 -15.29
N TYR A 52 -5.62 -17.25 -14.69
CA TYR A 52 -5.70 -17.41 -13.22
C TYR A 52 -4.31 -17.53 -12.58
N TYR A 53 -3.36 -18.20 -13.23
CA TYR A 53 -1.99 -18.35 -12.77
C TYR A 53 -1.09 -17.11 -12.99
N LYS A 54 -1.67 -15.95 -13.34
CA LYS A 54 -0.99 -14.64 -13.43
C LYS A 54 0.20 -14.56 -14.40
N LEU A 55 0.12 -15.21 -15.55
CA LEU A 55 1.00 -14.85 -16.66
C LEU A 55 0.61 -13.46 -17.17
N LYS A 56 1.54 -12.48 -17.14
CA LYS A 56 1.29 -11.06 -17.49
C LYS A 56 0.61 -10.89 -18.86
N LEU A 57 0.89 -11.76 -19.83
CA LEU A 57 0.22 -11.78 -21.15
C LEU A 57 -1.28 -12.10 -21.07
N GLY A 58 -1.67 -12.95 -20.12
CA GLY A 58 -3.04 -13.46 -19.99
C GLY A 58 -4.04 -12.44 -19.45
N HIS A 59 -3.63 -11.28 -18.95
CA HIS A 59 -4.56 -10.31 -18.35
C HIS A 59 -5.27 -9.44 -19.40
N CYS A 60 -4.56 -8.97 -20.43
CA CYS A 60 -5.15 -8.18 -21.52
C CYS A 60 -5.98 -9.04 -22.47
N ILE A 61 -5.49 -10.22 -22.83
CA ILE A 61 -6.21 -11.16 -23.71
C ILE A 61 -7.51 -11.62 -23.04
N ASN A 62 -7.53 -11.84 -21.72
CA ASN A 62 -8.73 -12.31 -21.03
C ASN A 62 -9.94 -11.38 -21.12
N LYS A 63 -9.69 -10.07 -21.26
CA LYS A 63 -10.75 -9.06 -21.20
C LYS A 63 -11.68 -9.13 -22.41
N TYR A 64 -11.17 -9.54 -23.58
CA TYR A 64 -11.96 -9.63 -24.82
C TYR A 64 -12.11 -11.06 -25.33
N LEU A 65 -11.42 -12.02 -24.72
CA LEU A 65 -11.55 -13.45 -25.04
C LEU A 65 -12.98 -13.95 -24.89
N ASP A 66 -13.75 -13.41 -23.95
CA ASP A 66 -15.18 -13.71 -23.79
C ASP A 66 -15.98 -13.32 -25.05
N VAL A 67 -15.73 -12.12 -25.61
CA VAL A 67 -16.40 -11.62 -26.83
C VAL A 67 -16.08 -12.52 -28.02
N PHE A 68 -14.79 -12.82 -28.27
CA PHE A 68 -14.39 -13.68 -29.38
C PHE A 68 -14.95 -15.11 -29.27
N TYR A 69 -15.03 -15.64 -28.04
CA TYR A 69 -15.61 -16.95 -27.81
C TYR A 69 -17.12 -16.97 -28.10
N PHE A 70 -17.87 -15.96 -27.64
CA PHE A 70 -19.30 -15.88 -27.93
C PHE A 70 -19.59 -15.64 -29.41
N ALA A 71 -18.83 -14.78 -30.09
CA ALA A 71 -18.90 -14.62 -31.54
C ALA A 71 -18.69 -15.97 -32.26
N GLY A 72 -17.63 -16.71 -31.92
CA GLY A 72 -17.37 -18.04 -32.46
C GLY A 72 -18.50 -19.02 -32.14
N PHE A 73 -18.94 -19.08 -30.88
CA PHE A 73 -20.02 -19.96 -30.45
C PHE A 73 -21.32 -19.68 -31.20
N PHE A 74 -21.71 -18.42 -31.38
CA PHE A 74 -22.93 -18.04 -32.10
C PHE A 74 -22.89 -18.45 -33.57
N THR A 75 -21.77 -18.27 -34.26
CA THR A 75 -21.67 -18.65 -35.68
C THR A 75 -21.94 -20.14 -35.95
N PHE A 76 -21.58 -21.02 -35.01
CA PHE A 76 -21.73 -22.47 -35.13
C PHE A 76 -22.93 -23.04 -34.36
N SER A 77 -23.61 -22.21 -33.57
CA SER A 77 -24.72 -22.58 -32.68
C SER A 77 -26.04 -22.75 -33.43
N SER A 78 -26.88 -23.66 -32.92
CA SER A 78 -28.28 -23.83 -33.38
C SER A 78 -29.23 -22.89 -32.62
N ILE A 79 -30.48 -22.75 -33.07
CA ILE A 79 -31.50 -21.93 -32.38
C ILE A 79 -31.74 -22.46 -30.94
N TYR A 80 -31.54 -23.75 -30.69
CA TYR A 80 -31.77 -24.39 -29.38
C TYR A 80 -30.71 -24.07 -28.31
N THR A 81 -29.57 -23.50 -28.71
CA THR A 81 -28.46 -23.18 -27.81
C THR A 81 -28.47 -21.71 -27.35
N TYR A 82 -29.56 -21.00 -27.67
CA TYR A 82 -29.86 -19.62 -27.31
C TYR A 82 -29.98 -19.32 -25.79
N PRO A 83 -30.54 -20.18 -24.92
CA PRO A 83 -30.64 -19.88 -23.48
C PRO A 83 -29.29 -19.65 -22.79
N LEU A 84 -28.20 -20.16 -23.37
CA LEU A 84 -26.84 -19.96 -22.86
C LEU A 84 -26.32 -18.53 -23.07
N SER A 85 -26.79 -17.80 -24.09
CA SER A 85 -26.40 -16.39 -24.30
C SER A 85 -26.94 -15.50 -23.19
N LEU A 86 -28.18 -15.74 -22.79
CA LEU A 86 -28.90 -15.03 -21.74
C LEU A 86 -28.24 -15.21 -20.36
N ILE A 87 -27.92 -16.46 -20.02
CA ILE A 87 -27.20 -16.79 -18.77
C ILE A 87 -25.83 -16.11 -18.77
N SER A 88 -25.17 -16.03 -19.93
CA SER A 88 -23.85 -15.40 -20.06
C SER A 88 -23.92 -13.89 -19.86
N ILE A 89 -24.89 -13.19 -20.46
CA ILE A 89 -25.09 -11.73 -20.27
C ILE A 89 -25.30 -11.41 -18.78
N GLY A 90 -26.12 -12.19 -18.08
CA GLY A 90 -26.37 -12.00 -16.64
C GLY A 90 -25.13 -12.23 -15.76
N LEU A 91 -24.27 -13.20 -16.10
CA LEU A 91 -23.07 -13.54 -15.34
C LEU A 91 -21.92 -12.54 -15.52
N PHE A 92 -21.77 -11.93 -16.70
CA PHE A 92 -20.63 -11.07 -17.03
C PHE A 92 -20.88 -9.55 -16.83
N SER A 93 -22.14 -9.12 -16.84
CA SER A 93 -22.55 -7.71 -16.73
C SER A 93 -22.11 -6.94 -15.48
N PRO A 94 -22.18 -7.49 -14.25
CA PRO A 94 -21.79 -6.73 -13.06
C PRO A 94 -20.27 -6.45 -12.96
N ARG A 95 -19.43 -7.04 -13.82
CA ARG A 95 -17.96 -6.89 -13.77
C ARG A 95 -17.36 -6.13 -14.94
N GLN A 96 -17.89 -6.31 -16.15
CA GLN A 96 -17.34 -5.70 -17.36
C GLN A 96 -18.49 -5.22 -18.25
N SER A 97 -18.97 -4.00 -17.97
CA SER A 97 -20.09 -3.37 -18.68
C SER A 97 -19.88 -3.35 -20.19
N ASN A 98 -18.66 -3.01 -20.63
CA ASN A 98 -18.33 -2.92 -22.06
C ASN A 98 -18.36 -4.29 -22.76
N VAL A 99 -17.90 -5.34 -22.08
CA VAL A 99 -17.87 -6.71 -22.63
C VAL A 99 -19.28 -7.27 -22.71
N SER A 100 -20.11 -6.96 -21.72
CA SER A 100 -21.50 -7.43 -21.68
C SER A 100 -22.37 -6.71 -22.69
N PHE A 101 -22.08 -5.43 -22.96
CA PHE A 101 -22.69 -4.70 -24.08
C PHE A 101 -22.31 -5.33 -25.43
N LEU A 102 -21.02 -5.67 -25.63
CA LEU A 102 -20.56 -6.31 -26.87
C LEU A 102 -21.16 -7.70 -27.09
N ILE A 103 -21.20 -8.54 -26.05
CA ILE A 103 -21.84 -9.87 -26.11
C ILE A 103 -23.35 -9.74 -26.43
N THR A 104 -24.03 -8.73 -25.85
CA THR A 104 -25.44 -8.46 -26.15
C THR A 104 -25.63 -8.02 -27.60
N ALA A 105 -24.76 -7.15 -28.12
CA ALA A 105 -24.80 -6.72 -29.52
C ALA A 105 -24.56 -7.89 -30.49
N GLU A 106 -23.62 -8.79 -30.18
CA GLU A 106 -23.36 -10.00 -30.96
C GLU A 106 -24.57 -10.96 -30.94
N SER A 107 -25.20 -11.12 -29.78
CA SER A 107 -26.41 -11.94 -29.63
C SER A 107 -27.59 -11.38 -30.42
N LEU A 108 -27.82 -10.05 -30.38
CA LEU A 108 -28.84 -9.38 -31.17
C LEU A 108 -28.58 -9.50 -32.69
N ALA A 109 -27.32 -9.33 -33.11
CA ALA A 109 -26.95 -9.50 -34.52
C ALA A 109 -27.19 -10.94 -35.00
N PHE A 110 -26.93 -11.93 -34.14
CA PHE A 110 -27.24 -13.33 -34.42
C PHE A 110 -28.75 -13.60 -34.54
N ASP A 111 -29.56 -13.04 -33.64
CA ASP A 111 -31.02 -13.18 -33.69
C ASP A 111 -31.59 -12.61 -34.99
N ILE A 112 -31.11 -11.45 -35.41
CA ILE A 112 -31.48 -10.85 -36.70
C ILE A 112 -31.08 -11.78 -37.85
N TYR A 113 -29.90 -12.39 -37.81
CA TYR A 113 -29.42 -13.24 -38.90
C TYR A 113 -30.18 -14.57 -39.01
N LYS A 114 -30.35 -15.31 -37.90
CA LYS A 114 -30.93 -16.67 -37.91
C LYS A 114 -32.44 -16.73 -37.73
N VAL A 115 -33.04 -15.74 -37.09
CA VAL A 115 -34.47 -15.76 -36.69
C VAL A 115 -35.29 -14.75 -37.49
N HIS A 116 -34.73 -14.12 -38.54
CA HIS A 116 -35.43 -13.15 -39.40
C HIS A 116 -36.79 -13.63 -39.95
N GLN A 117 -36.96 -14.94 -40.13
CA GLN A 117 -38.20 -15.52 -40.65
C GLN A 117 -39.35 -15.49 -39.64
N ASN A 118 -39.06 -15.34 -38.33
CA ASN A 118 -40.05 -15.28 -37.27
C ASN A 118 -39.87 -14.01 -36.42
N ILE A 119 -40.30 -12.87 -36.98
CA ILE A 119 -40.22 -11.53 -36.39
C ILE A 119 -40.75 -11.47 -34.93
N PRO A 120 -41.92 -12.03 -34.57
CA PRO A 120 -42.40 -11.93 -33.18
C PRO A 120 -41.52 -12.70 -32.20
N TYR A 121 -40.95 -13.84 -32.60
CA TYR A 121 -40.00 -14.58 -31.76
C TYR A 121 -38.68 -13.81 -31.61
N MET A 122 -38.15 -13.23 -32.70
CA MET A 122 -36.96 -12.38 -32.67
C MET A 122 -37.11 -11.17 -31.72
N LEU A 123 -38.26 -10.48 -31.76
CA LEU A 123 -38.53 -9.32 -30.88
C LEU A 123 -38.65 -9.74 -29.41
N PHE A 124 -39.29 -10.88 -29.14
CA PHE A 124 -39.35 -11.44 -27.79
C PHE A 124 -37.94 -11.74 -27.26
N LEU A 125 -37.10 -12.35 -28.08
CA LEU A 125 -35.71 -12.67 -27.73
C LEU A 125 -34.87 -11.42 -27.46
N ALA A 126 -34.97 -10.42 -28.34
CA ALA A 126 -34.27 -9.15 -28.18
C ALA A 126 -34.69 -8.38 -26.92
N SER A 127 -36.00 -8.34 -26.62
CA SER A 127 -36.50 -7.68 -25.41
C SER A 127 -36.00 -8.34 -24.13
N LEU A 128 -35.88 -9.67 -24.12
CA LEU A 128 -35.39 -10.43 -22.96
C LEU A 128 -33.88 -10.26 -22.73
N GLN A 129 -33.09 -10.16 -23.80
CA GLN A 129 -31.65 -9.82 -23.71
C GLN A 129 -31.42 -8.42 -23.16
N LEU A 130 -32.17 -7.42 -23.67
CA LEU A 130 -32.10 -6.05 -23.18
C LEU A 130 -32.55 -5.97 -21.70
N GLY A 131 -33.61 -6.69 -21.34
CA GLY A 131 -34.09 -6.79 -19.97
C GLY A 131 -33.03 -7.37 -19.02
N MET A 132 -32.34 -8.44 -19.42
CA MET A 132 -31.24 -9.01 -18.63
C MET A 132 -30.02 -8.08 -18.54
N LEU A 133 -29.68 -7.36 -19.61
CA LEU A 133 -28.61 -6.35 -19.58
C LEU A 133 -28.93 -5.23 -18.58
N VAL A 134 -30.16 -4.70 -18.63
CA VAL A 134 -30.60 -3.63 -17.70
C VAL A 134 -30.67 -4.16 -16.26
N ALA A 135 -31.24 -5.34 -16.03
CA ALA A 135 -31.35 -5.95 -14.70
C ALA A 135 -29.98 -6.25 -14.08
N SER A 136 -29.00 -6.63 -14.91
CA SER A 136 -27.63 -6.90 -14.45
C SER A 136 -26.79 -5.63 -14.30
N MET A 137 -27.18 -4.53 -14.94
CA MET A 137 -26.61 -3.19 -14.78
C MET A 137 -27.35 -2.36 -13.72
N CYS A 138 -27.88 -2.96 -12.65
CA CYS A 138 -28.49 -2.20 -11.55
C CYS A 138 -27.50 -1.12 -11.02
N PRO A 139 -27.74 0.16 -11.29
CA PRO A 139 -26.77 1.24 -11.05
C PRO A 139 -26.54 1.47 -9.55
N ASP A 140 -27.53 1.14 -8.72
CA ASP A 140 -27.50 1.34 -7.27
C ASP A 140 -26.49 0.42 -6.59
N ILE A 141 -26.39 -0.84 -7.01
CA ILE A 141 -25.47 -1.82 -6.43
C ILE A 141 -24.03 -1.47 -6.79
N ILE A 142 -23.77 -1.16 -8.07
CA ILE A 142 -22.43 -0.79 -8.54
C ILE A 142 -21.98 0.54 -7.92
N SER A 143 -22.88 1.52 -7.79
CA SER A 143 -22.55 2.80 -7.16
C SER A 143 -22.32 2.66 -5.65
N ALA A 144 -23.08 1.80 -4.96
CA ALA A 144 -22.84 1.44 -3.56
C ALA A 144 -21.46 0.79 -3.37
N PHE A 145 -21.11 -0.22 -4.17
CA PHE A 145 -19.79 -0.86 -4.12
C PHE A 145 -18.65 0.11 -4.43
N LYS A 146 -18.82 1.02 -5.40
CA LYS A 146 -17.82 2.05 -5.69
C LYS A 146 -17.64 2.99 -4.50
N LYS A 147 -18.73 3.43 -3.85
CA LYS A 147 -18.68 4.27 -2.65
C LYS A 147 -18.00 3.56 -1.49
N GLU A 148 -18.33 2.29 -1.23
CA GLU A 148 -17.68 1.49 -0.20
C GLU A 148 -16.18 1.30 -0.49
N HIS A 149 -15.82 1.01 -1.74
CA HIS A 149 -14.42 0.87 -2.12
C HIS A 149 -13.61 2.14 -1.87
N HIS A 150 -14.16 3.31 -2.22
CA HIS A 150 -13.53 4.60 -1.93
C HIS A 150 -13.39 4.85 -0.42
N LYS A 151 -14.41 4.51 0.38
CA LYS A 151 -14.33 4.60 1.84
C LYS A 151 -13.19 3.73 2.39
N ILE A 152 -13.06 2.49 1.91
CA ILE A 152 -11.98 1.57 2.32
C ILE A 152 -10.61 2.12 1.93
N LEU A 153 -10.46 2.69 0.73
CA LEU A 153 -9.20 3.31 0.31
C LEU A 153 -8.83 4.50 1.18
N ASN A 154 -9.80 5.38 1.48
CA ASN A 154 -9.57 6.54 2.35
C ASN A 154 -9.19 6.11 3.77
N LEU A 155 -9.87 5.10 4.32
CA LEU A 155 -9.52 4.51 5.63
C LEU A 155 -8.11 3.95 5.64
N ARG A 156 -7.69 3.27 4.56
CA ARG A 156 -6.33 2.73 4.45
C ARG A 156 -5.28 3.84 4.41
N THR A 157 -5.54 4.93 3.71
CA THR A 157 -4.63 6.09 3.66
C THR A 157 -4.56 6.76 5.03
N ALA A 158 -5.71 7.04 5.65
CA ALA A 158 -5.77 7.62 6.99
C ALA A 158 -5.04 6.76 8.03
N TYR A 159 -5.18 5.44 7.96
CA TYR A 159 -4.47 4.53 8.86
C TYR A 159 -2.94 4.57 8.66
N LYS A 160 -2.47 4.68 7.41
CA LYS A 160 -1.04 4.84 7.13
C LYS A 160 -0.50 6.17 7.64
N ASP A 161 -1.26 7.25 7.51
CA ASP A 161 -0.86 8.56 7.99
C ASP A 161 -0.86 8.59 9.53
N MET A 162 -1.85 7.99 10.17
CA MET A 162 -1.89 7.82 11.62
C MET A 162 -0.69 7.02 12.15
N LEU A 163 -0.29 5.95 11.46
CA LEU A 163 0.93 5.19 11.80
C LEU A 163 2.20 6.06 11.72
N LYS A 164 2.35 6.88 10.67
CA LYS A 164 3.49 7.80 10.56
C LYS A 164 3.51 8.83 11.68
N HIS A 165 2.34 9.37 12.06
CA HIS A 165 2.24 10.30 13.17
C HIS A 165 2.58 9.65 14.50
N LEU A 166 2.19 8.38 14.69
CA LEU A 166 2.54 7.61 15.87
C LEU A 166 4.05 7.36 15.94
N ASP A 167 4.68 6.93 14.84
CA ASP A 167 6.13 6.74 14.76
C ASP A 167 6.90 8.05 15.04
N ALA A 168 6.39 9.19 14.54
CA ALA A 168 6.98 10.50 14.80
C ALA A 168 6.83 10.88 16.28
N TRP A 169 5.65 10.68 16.85
CA TRP A 169 5.38 10.97 18.26
C TRP A 169 6.21 10.10 19.21
N GLU A 170 6.39 8.81 18.92
CA GLU A 170 7.26 7.93 19.72
C GLU A 170 8.72 8.42 19.72
N LYS A 171 9.23 8.87 18.56
CA LYS A 171 10.57 9.45 18.46
C LYS A 171 10.70 10.75 19.26
N ASP A 172 9.70 11.61 19.19
CA ASP A 172 9.69 12.88 19.93
C ASP A 172 9.60 12.62 21.45
N GLN A 173 8.82 11.62 21.87
CA GLN A 173 8.71 11.22 23.27
C GLN A 173 10.05 10.70 23.81
N LEU A 174 10.78 9.88 23.04
CA LEU A 174 12.11 9.40 23.42
C LEU A 174 13.10 10.56 23.58
N LYS A 175 13.14 11.50 22.62
CA LYS A 175 13.98 12.69 22.71
C LYS A 175 13.66 13.53 23.95
N HIS A 176 12.37 13.71 24.23
CA HIS A 176 11.94 14.47 25.39
C HIS A 176 12.34 13.80 26.72
N GLN A 177 12.22 12.47 26.81
CA GLN A 177 12.70 11.70 27.96
C GLN A 177 14.22 11.83 28.15
N GLU A 178 14.99 11.80 27.08
CA GLU A 178 16.45 11.94 27.12
C GLU A 178 16.86 13.35 27.57
N SER A 179 16.26 14.40 27.00
CA SER A 179 16.48 15.79 27.42
C SER A 179 16.12 16.03 28.87
N LYS A 180 14.97 15.49 29.32
CA LYS A 180 14.54 15.57 30.72
C LYS A 180 15.53 14.90 31.66
N PHE A 181 16.01 13.70 31.32
CA PHE A 181 17.04 13.02 32.11
C PHE A 181 18.33 13.85 32.23
N ILE A 182 18.78 14.46 31.14
CA ILE A 182 19.98 15.31 31.12
C ILE A 182 19.80 16.50 32.06
N LEU A 183 18.65 17.18 32.00
CA LEU A 183 18.34 18.34 32.86
C LEU A 183 18.21 17.97 34.33
N GLU A 184 17.49 16.89 34.64
CA GLU A 184 17.34 16.38 36.01
C GLU A 184 18.72 16.05 36.60
N LYS A 185 19.59 15.39 35.84
CA LYS A 185 20.94 15.07 36.31
C LYS A 185 21.83 16.29 36.48
N ALA A 186 21.68 17.31 35.62
CA ALA A 186 22.39 18.57 35.78
C ALA A 186 21.97 19.32 37.06
N LEU A 187 20.70 19.21 37.46
CA LEU A 187 20.17 19.81 38.69
C LEU A 187 20.56 19.03 39.95
N GLU A 188 20.59 17.70 39.89
CA GLU A 188 20.91 16.83 41.03
C GLU A 188 22.42 16.76 41.34
N SER A 189 23.28 16.88 40.33
CA SER A 189 24.73 16.75 40.47
C SER A 189 25.31 17.93 41.24
N LYS A 190 26.17 17.66 42.23
CA LYS A 190 26.84 18.72 42.99
C LYS A 190 28.02 19.30 42.23
N ASN A 191 28.72 18.46 41.48
CA ASN A 191 29.92 18.79 40.73
C ASN A 191 29.85 18.26 39.28
N MET A 192 30.63 18.89 38.40
CA MET A 192 30.71 18.56 36.97
C MET A 192 31.14 17.11 36.72
N ASP A 193 32.06 16.59 37.54
CA ASP A 193 32.55 15.22 37.40
C ASP A 193 31.44 14.19 37.68
N GLU A 194 30.58 14.44 38.68
CA GLU A 194 29.43 13.57 38.99
C GLU A 194 28.40 13.56 37.85
N PHE A 195 28.18 14.71 37.22
CA PHE A 195 27.29 14.84 36.08
C PHE A 195 27.84 14.10 34.85
N LEU A 196 29.13 14.29 34.52
CA LEU A 196 29.80 13.60 33.43
C LEU A 196 29.82 12.08 33.65
N GLU A 197 30.01 11.60 34.88
CA GLU A 197 29.97 10.18 35.19
C GLU A 197 28.55 9.59 35.02
N ALA A 198 27.51 10.34 35.40
CA ALA A 198 26.12 9.93 35.18
C ALA A 198 25.77 9.81 33.69
N LEU A 199 26.24 10.77 32.87
CA LEU A 199 26.07 10.75 31.42
C LEU A 199 26.85 9.60 30.76
N LYS A 200 28.09 9.38 31.21
CA LYS A 200 28.95 8.27 30.77
C LYS A 200 28.25 6.92 30.96
N LYS A 201 27.60 6.71 32.11
CA LYS A 201 26.84 5.48 32.40
C LYS A 201 25.56 5.36 31.58
N ARG A 202 24.84 6.46 31.32
CA ARG A 202 23.57 6.44 30.57
C ARG A 202 23.77 6.17 29.08
N PHE A 203 24.82 6.75 28.48
CA PHE A 203 25.10 6.68 27.05
C PHE A 203 26.20 5.66 26.69
N ASP A 204 26.66 4.87 27.67
CA ASP A 204 27.70 3.83 27.51
C ASP A 204 28.99 4.34 26.84
N LEU A 205 29.50 5.46 27.36
CA LEU A 205 30.69 6.15 26.82
C LEU A 205 31.96 5.65 27.52
N VAL A 206 33.08 5.56 26.78
CA VAL A 206 34.41 5.23 27.33
C VAL A 206 35.02 6.44 27.99
N ASP A 207 34.87 7.62 27.38
CA ASP A 207 35.31 8.88 27.96
C ASP A 207 34.46 10.05 27.46
N ILE A 208 34.33 11.07 28.30
CA ILE A 208 33.64 12.31 27.96
C ILE A 208 34.38 13.48 28.62
N SER A 209 34.79 14.46 27.82
CA SER A 209 35.44 15.68 28.31
C SER A 209 34.87 16.90 27.62
N ILE A 210 34.65 17.95 28.41
CA ILE A 210 34.09 19.23 27.94
C ILE A 210 35.03 20.32 28.39
N LYS A 211 35.57 21.07 27.43
CA LYS A 211 36.56 22.12 27.67
C LYS A 211 36.08 23.43 27.09
N ARG A 212 36.22 24.51 27.86
CA ARG A 212 36.08 25.87 27.38
C ARG A 212 37.40 26.33 26.77
N ILE A 213 37.33 26.91 25.58
CA ILE A 213 38.46 27.54 24.89
C ILE A 213 38.11 29.00 24.65
N GLU A 214 39.00 29.93 25.03
CA GLU A 214 38.76 31.38 24.92
C GLU A 214 38.81 31.90 23.47
N SER A 215 39.20 31.07 22.52
CA SER A 215 39.13 31.37 21.08
C SER A 215 37.79 30.93 20.48
N ILE A 216 37.22 31.75 19.60
CA ILE A 216 36.01 31.40 18.85
C ILE A 216 36.40 30.45 17.71
N LEU A 217 36.07 29.17 17.89
CA LEU A 217 36.20 28.13 16.88
C LEU A 217 34.91 28.06 16.05
N PRO A 218 34.97 27.75 14.75
CA PRO A 218 33.79 27.50 13.96
C PRO A 218 33.03 26.27 14.49
N TYR A 219 31.71 26.26 14.27
CA TYR A 219 30.91 25.05 14.50
C TYR A 219 31.43 23.93 13.61
N GLU A 220 31.91 22.86 14.22
CA GLU A 220 32.51 21.74 13.50
C GLU A 220 32.30 20.44 14.30
N THR A 221 31.81 19.41 13.61
CA THR A 221 31.59 18.07 14.15
C THR A 221 32.55 17.11 13.45
N LYS A 222 33.63 16.72 14.12
CA LYS A 222 34.61 15.75 13.62
C LYS A 222 34.31 14.37 14.15
N LYS A 223 34.14 13.41 13.23
CA LYS A 223 33.89 11.99 13.54
C LYS A 223 35.10 11.16 13.11
N ASP A 224 35.78 10.56 14.07
CA ASP A 224 36.82 9.56 13.80
C ASP A 224 36.23 8.15 13.98
N TYR A 225 35.77 7.57 12.86
CA TYR A 225 35.18 6.23 12.84
C TYR A 225 36.16 5.11 13.18
N LYS A 226 37.48 5.33 13.04
CA LYS A 226 38.47 4.28 13.33
C LYS A 226 38.69 4.12 14.82
N ASN A 227 38.69 5.24 15.54
CA ASN A 227 38.94 5.28 16.97
C ASN A 227 37.68 5.44 17.81
N GLY A 228 36.50 5.59 17.19
CA GLY A 228 35.24 5.76 17.93
C GLY A 228 35.14 7.12 18.62
N VAL A 229 35.81 8.16 18.11
CA VAL A 229 35.91 9.47 18.77
C VAL A 229 35.04 10.51 18.05
N LEU A 230 34.28 11.26 18.82
CA LEU A 230 33.52 12.43 18.38
C LEU A 230 34.10 13.69 19.03
N GLN A 231 34.44 14.67 18.21
CA GLN A 231 34.76 16.01 18.66
C GLN A 231 33.73 16.99 18.11
N VAL A 232 33.09 17.76 19.00
CA VAL A 232 32.15 18.82 18.61
C VAL A 232 32.62 20.16 19.16
N ASN A 233 32.74 21.13 18.26
CA ASN A 233 33.03 22.51 18.58
C ASN A 233 31.72 23.32 18.54
N LEU A 234 31.33 23.89 19.66
CA LEU A 234 30.16 24.76 19.79
C LEU A 234 30.62 26.22 19.99
N PRO A 235 30.49 27.09 18.97
CA PRO A 235 30.78 28.51 19.13
C PRO A 235 29.77 29.18 20.07
N LYS A 236 30.28 30.04 20.94
CA LYS A 236 29.50 30.91 21.83
C LYS A 236 30.08 32.33 21.79
N ASP A 237 29.35 33.28 22.37
CA ASP A 237 29.77 34.67 22.39
C ASP A 237 31.07 34.83 23.21
N GLY A 238 32.19 35.02 22.49
CA GLY A 238 33.52 35.25 23.07
C GLY A 238 34.28 34.01 23.54
N TYR A 239 33.78 32.79 23.31
CA TYR A 239 34.49 31.54 23.60
C TYR A 239 33.93 30.37 22.78
N SER A 240 34.52 29.19 22.87
CA SER A 240 33.97 27.96 22.29
C SER A 240 34.04 26.80 23.27
N ILE A 241 33.08 25.90 23.16
CA ILE A 241 33.05 24.66 23.93
C ILE A 241 33.46 23.53 23.01
N VAL A 242 34.46 22.79 23.44
CA VAL A 242 34.92 21.59 22.75
C VAL A 242 34.51 20.40 23.59
N LEU A 243 33.59 19.62 23.06
CA LEU A 243 33.19 18.32 23.58
C LEU A 243 34.02 17.25 22.86
N ASN A 244 34.74 16.42 23.62
CA ASN A 244 35.35 15.20 23.11
C ASN A 244 34.70 14.00 23.79
N VAL A 245 34.22 13.05 22.99
CA VAL A 245 33.57 11.83 23.45
C VAL A 245 34.22 10.63 22.77
N GLU A 246 34.52 9.61 23.57
CA GLU A 246 34.95 8.30 23.09
C GLU A 246 33.83 7.29 23.34
N PHE A 247 33.40 6.62 22.27
CA PHE A 247 32.33 5.64 22.31
C PHE A 247 32.85 4.23 22.59
N SER A 248 32.09 3.46 23.37
CA SER A 248 32.39 2.03 23.56
C SER A 248 32.23 1.22 22.26
N ASN A 249 31.33 1.66 21.38
CA ASN A 249 31.12 1.06 20.07
C ASN A 249 31.19 2.14 18.95
N PRO A 250 32.09 2.01 17.97
CA PRO A 250 32.22 3.00 16.89
C PRO A 250 30.96 3.12 16.01
N ILE A 251 30.04 2.16 16.06
CA ILE A 251 28.75 2.22 15.36
C ILE A 251 27.88 3.37 15.89
N ASP A 252 28.05 3.76 17.16
CA ASP A 252 27.24 4.81 17.79
C ASP A 252 27.50 6.21 17.19
N LEU A 253 28.62 6.40 16.48
CA LEU A 253 28.92 7.61 15.70
C LEU A 253 27.97 7.83 14.50
N TYR A 254 27.24 6.80 14.09
CA TYR A 254 26.19 6.90 13.07
C TYR A 254 24.83 7.29 13.66
N ASN A 255 24.66 7.28 14.98
CA ASN A 255 23.41 7.64 15.63
C ASN A 255 23.29 9.17 15.78
N GLU A 256 22.58 9.80 14.84
CA GLU A 256 22.36 11.26 14.84
C GLU A 256 21.63 11.76 16.09
N ASN A 257 20.69 10.98 16.64
CA ASN A 257 19.98 11.37 17.87
C ASN A 257 20.94 11.46 19.05
N LEU A 258 21.82 10.45 19.20
CA LEU A 258 22.80 10.45 20.27
C LEU A 258 23.76 11.64 20.14
N ILE A 259 24.23 11.94 18.93
CA ILE A 259 25.08 13.11 18.68
C ILE A 259 24.34 14.41 19.06
N SER A 260 23.07 14.55 18.68
CA SER A 260 22.28 15.73 19.05
C SER A 260 22.09 15.88 20.57
N ASN A 261 21.95 14.78 21.31
CA ASN A 261 21.88 14.80 22.77
C ASN A 261 23.22 15.22 23.39
N LEU A 262 24.34 14.74 22.85
CA LEU A 262 25.68 15.15 23.28
C LEU A 262 25.96 16.63 22.99
N GLU A 263 25.51 17.14 21.86
CA GLU A 263 25.53 18.57 21.54
C GLU A 263 24.69 19.37 22.53
N TYR A 264 23.49 18.89 22.86
CA TYR A 264 22.60 19.51 23.85
C TYR A 264 23.25 19.54 25.25
N ILE A 265 23.90 18.45 25.66
CA ILE A 265 24.69 18.37 26.90
C ILE A 265 25.77 19.46 26.91
N ALA A 266 26.60 19.54 25.88
CA ALA A 266 27.66 20.55 25.78
C ALA A 266 27.09 21.98 25.72
N GLY A 267 25.90 22.15 25.14
CA GLY A 267 25.11 23.37 25.19
C GLY A 267 24.66 23.74 26.61
N ILE A 268 24.15 22.80 27.40
CA ILE A 268 23.81 23.02 28.82
C ILE A 268 25.04 23.46 29.61
N PHE A 269 26.18 22.81 29.39
CA PHE A 269 27.43 23.19 30.02
C PHE A 269 27.89 24.61 29.66
N SER A 270 27.49 25.16 28.51
CA SER A 270 27.74 26.58 28.21
C SER A 270 27.11 27.53 29.22
N PHE A 271 25.96 27.15 29.76
CA PHE A 271 25.25 27.96 30.74
C PHE A 271 25.87 27.86 32.13
N SER A 272 26.46 26.71 32.51
CA SER A 272 27.12 26.55 33.82
C SER A 272 28.44 27.31 33.94
N TYR A 273 29.15 27.55 32.82
CA TYR A 273 30.37 28.37 32.79
C TYR A 273 30.11 29.89 32.71
N MET A 274 28.87 30.30 32.46
CA MET A 274 28.45 31.68 32.69
C MET A 274 28.13 31.81 34.18
N GLU A 275 28.96 32.55 34.94
CA GLU A 275 28.77 32.88 36.37
C GLU A 275 27.46 33.66 36.70
N ARG A 276 26.42 33.58 35.86
CA ARG A 276 25.15 34.31 35.97
C ARG A 276 23.94 33.48 35.55
N VAL A 277 23.89 32.21 35.89
CA VAL A 277 22.64 31.44 35.75
C VAL A 277 22.22 31.00 37.15
N SER A 278 21.25 31.71 37.72
CA SER A 278 20.63 31.34 38.99
C SER A 278 19.96 29.97 38.83
N HIS A 279 19.86 29.21 39.92
CA HIS A 279 19.11 27.94 39.97
C HIS A 279 17.70 28.04 39.35
N GLU A 280 17.11 29.25 39.33
CA GLU A 280 15.83 29.58 38.73
C GLU A 280 15.80 29.45 37.19
N THR A 281 16.90 29.73 36.48
CA THR A 281 16.91 29.66 35.01
C THR A 281 16.96 28.20 34.52
N LEU A 282 17.65 27.32 35.25
CA LEU A 282 17.62 25.88 35.00
C LEU A 282 16.28 25.26 35.40
N LEU A 283 15.64 25.75 36.46
CA LEU A 283 14.28 25.36 36.84
C LEU A 283 13.24 25.79 35.77
N TRP A 284 13.41 26.97 35.19
CA TRP A 284 12.55 27.45 34.10
C TRP A 284 12.69 26.58 32.84
N ALA A 285 13.93 26.25 32.44
CA ALA A 285 14.18 25.33 31.32
C ALA A 285 13.60 23.92 31.59
N ASN A 286 13.67 23.43 32.83
CA ASN A 286 13.04 22.17 33.22
C ASN A 286 11.50 22.24 33.13
N HIS A 287 10.89 23.40 33.41
CA HIS A 287 9.45 23.60 33.29
C HIS A 287 8.94 23.65 31.83
N GLU A 288 9.75 24.13 30.88
CA GLU A 288 9.41 24.08 29.45
C GLU A 288 9.63 22.69 28.84
N VAL A 289 10.47 21.85 29.47
CA VAL A 289 10.77 20.49 29.06
C VAL A 289 9.96 19.44 29.86
N ALA A 290 8.99 19.86 30.68
CA ALA A 290 8.08 18.98 31.43
C ALA A 290 6.65 19.06 30.91
#